data_AF-A0A2G2ZYC6-F1
#
_entry.id   AF-A0A2G2ZYC6-F1
#
_cell.length_a   1.000
_cell.length_b   1.000
_cell.length_c   1.000
_cell.angle_alpha   90.00
_cell.angle_beta   90.00
_cell.angle_gamma   90.00
#
_symmetry.space_group_name_H-M   'P 1'
#
loop_
_entity.id
_entity.type
_entity.pdbx_description
1 polymer ?
#
loop_
_entity_poly.entity_id
_entity_poly.type
_entity_poly.pdbx_seq_one_letter_code
_entity_poly.pdbx_strand_id
1 'polypeptide(L)'
;MMTNVDISNNGETTDVSAIPPPEHNRDIIHKIAKNLYRYHRSKLHDHLKKFATKEESLQNISSNVNEVEWEFLVDYFSSDDFKDKVKDVIAEKVQDIEEDTDMDPIINIAFVQVVGEKSKYILGQRSRIKSANRISRNKIQEQLKAHQKEAEDESRKRESVESKLMDVKNQLEEERRNREVMKVHLVHDQKMLKEIIMALVSHMQSSKVFV
;
A
#
# COMPACT_ATOMS: atom_id res chain seq x y z
N MET A 1 41.99 32.85 -2.11
CA MET A 1 41.37 32.40 -0.85
C MET A 1 40.46 31.23 -1.20
N MET A 2 40.96 30.00 -1.01
CA MET A 2 40.23 28.76 -1.33
C MET A 2 39.55 28.27 -0.05
N THR A 3 38.22 28.16 -0.10
CA THR A 3 37.42 27.57 0.98
C THR A 3 37.38 26.06 0.77
N ASN A 4 37.95 25.31 1.71
CA ASN A 4 37.79 23.87 1.82
C ASN A 4 36.33 23.57 2.14
N VAL A 5 35.71 22.68 1.36
CA VAL A 5 34.38 22.13 1.67
C VAL A 5 34.61 20.76 2.28
N ASP A 6 34.46 20.68 3.60
CA ASP A 6 34.42 19.41 4.34
C ASP A 6 33.11 18.70 4.02
N ILE A 7 33.19 17.57 3.30
CA ILE A 7 32.05 16.67 3.12
C ILE A 7 32.07 15.68 4.28
N SER A 8 31.27 15.99 5.30
CA SER A 8 31.01 15.11 6.44
C SER A 8 30.14 13.93 5.98
N ASN A 9 30.72 12.73 5.99
CA ASN A 9 29.98 11.47 5.81
C ASN A 9 29.24 11.16 7.12
N ASN A 10 27.99 11.58 7.21
CA ASN A 10 27.09 11.08 8.26
C ASN A 10 26.66 9.67 7.86
N GLY A 11 27.38 8.67 8.37
CA GLY A 11 26.99 7.27 8.34
C GLY A 11 25.74 7.06 9.19
N GLU A 12 24.58 7.28 8.60
CA GLU A 12 23.30 6.90 9.19
C GLU A 12 22.96 5.49 8.72
N THR A 13 23.29 4.49 9.54
CA THR A 13 22.79 3.13 9.38
C THR A 13 21.30 3.16 9.70
N THR A 14 20.45 3.33 8.68
CA THR A 14 19.01 3.14 8.83
C THR A 14 18.75 1.69 9.22
N ASP A 15 18.39 1.49 10.48
CA ASP A 15 17.83 0.25 11.00
C ASP A 15 16.58 -0.13 10.18
N VAL A 16 16.74 -1.14 9.32
CA VAL A 16 15.71 -1.62 8.38
C VAL A 16 14.52 -2.26 9.11
N SER A 17 14.59 -2.43 10.45
CA SER A 17 13.47 -2.95 11.24
C SER A 17 12.32 -1.96 11.45
N ALA A 18 12.51 -0.68 11.12
CA ALA A 18 11.55 0.39 11.37
C ALA A 18 10.77 0.88 10.14
N ILE A 19 10.73 0.14 9.03
CA ILE A 19 9.89 0.52 7.88
C ILE A 19 8.42 0.25 8.26
N PRO A 20 7.57 1.29 8.45
CA PRO A 20 6.16 1.08 8.71
C PRO A 20 5.55 0.35 7.49
N PRO A 21 4.61 -0.58 7.71
CA PRO A 21 3.91 -1.22 6.60
C PRO A 21 3.34 -0.15 5.65
N PRO A 22 3.47 -0.31 4.33
CA PRO A 22 2.93 0.65 3.37
C PRO A 22 1.47 0.96 3.74
N GLU A 23 1.09 2.24 3.82
CA GLU A 23 -0.27 2.65 4.19
C GLU A 23 -1.34 1.94 3.33
N HIS A 24 -0.99 1.65 2.07
CA HIS A 24 -1.79 0.85 1.15
C HIS A 24 -2.16 -0.55 1.69
N ASN A 25 -1.24 -1.23 2.37
CA ASN A 25 -1.48 -2.55 2.95
C ASN A 25 -2.44 -2.44 4.15
N ARG A 26 -2.33 -1.37 4.94
CA ARG A 26 -3.24 -1.10 6.05
C ARG A 26 -4.67 -0.93 5.52
N ASP A 27 -4.87 -0.13 4.49
CA ASP A 27 -6.20 0.12 3.92
C ASP A 27 -6.83 -1.14 3.31
N ILE A 28 -6.03 -1.97 2.62
CA ILE A 28 -6.47 -3.26 2.09
C ILE A 28 -6.91 -4.19 3.22
N ILE A 29 -6.12 -4.32 4.28
CA ILE A 29 -6.46 -5.15 5.44
C ILE A 29 -7.76 -4.67 6.08
N HIS A 30 -7.93 -3.35 6.24
CA HIS A 30 -9.16 -2.78 6.77
C HIS A 30 -10.37 -3.06 5.88
N LYS A 31 -10.21 -2.93 4.55
CA LYS A 31 -11.27 -3.23 3.57
C LYS A 31 -11.70 -4.71 3.64
N ILE A 32 -10.74 -5.63 3.67
CA ILE A 32 -11.00 -7.07 3.78
C ILE A 32 -11.71 -7.39 5.11
N ALA A 33 -11.22 -6.84 6.23
CA ALA A 33 -11.82 -7.06 7.54
C ALA A 33 -13.26 -6.55 7.62
N LYS A 34 -13.55 -5.36 7.06
CA LYS A 34 -14.92 -4.81 6.97
C LYS A 34 -15.84 -5.74 6.17
N ASN A 35 -15.38 -6.26 5.04
CA ASN A 35 -16.15 -7.19 4.20
C ASN A 35 -16.46 -8.49 4.93
N LEU A 36 -15.47 -9.06 5.63
CA LEU A 36 -15.67 -10.28 6.42
C LEU A 36 -16.65 -10.07 7.57
N TYR A 37 -16.58 -8.94 8.27
CA TYR A 37 -17.53 -8.58 9.32
C TYR A 37 -18.95 -8.50 8.78
N ARG A 38 -19.16 -7.78 7.67
CA ARG A 38 -20.47 -7.64 7.02
C ARG A 38 -21.03 -8.99 6.58
N TYR A 39 -20.21 -9.82 5.93
CA TYR A 39 -20.60 -11.16 5.50
C TYR A 39 -20.99 -12.05 6.68
N HIS A 40 -20.22 -12.03 7.76
CA HIS A 40 -20.53 -12.78 8.97
C HIS A 40 -21.85 -12.34 9.60
N ARG A 41 -22.07 -11.02 9.72
CA ARG A 41 -23.32 -10.45 10.26
C ARG A 41 -24.53 -10.77 9.40
N SER A 42 -24.41 -10.67 8.07
CA SER A 42 -25.46 -11.07 7.13
C SER A 42 -25.87 -12.52 7.34
N LYS A 43 -24.90 -13.44 7.37
CA LYS A 43 -25.18 -14.87 7.55
C LYS A 43 -25.92 -15.17 8.87
N LEU A 44 -25.59 -14.45 9.93
CA LEU A 44 -26.25 -14.60 11.23
C LEU A 44 -27.67 -14.03 11.22
N HIS A 45 -27.87 -12.89 10.55
CA HIS A 45 -29.19 -12.33 10.33
C HIS A 45 -30.08 -13.23 9.46
N ASP A 46 -29.52 -13.82 8.40
CA ASP A 46 -30.24 -14.79 7.55
C ASP A 46 -30.59 -16.07 8.30
N HIS A 47 -29.73 -16.51 9.23
CA HIS A 47 -30.05 -17.62 10.12
C HIS A 47 -31.18 -17.25 11.08
N LEU A 48 -31.15 -16.05 11.65
CA LEU A 48 -32.19 -15.55 12.54
C LEU A 48 -33.55 -15.42 11.85
N LYS A 49 -33.58 -14.92 10.61
CA LYS A 49 -34.80 -14.77 9.80
C LYS A 49 -35.59 -16.07 9.56
N LYS A 50 -34.98 -17.24 9.78
CA LYS A 50 -35.65 -18.54 9.64
C LYS A 50 -36.65 -18.83 10.76
N PHE A 51 -36.52 -18.12 11.87
CA PHE A 51 -37.34 -18.31 13.06
C PHE A 51 -38.32 -17.15 13.18
N ALA A 52 -39.57 -17.47 13.51
CA ALA A 52 -40.63 -16.45 13.56
C ALA A 52 -40.59 -15.67 14.88
N THR A 53 -40.05 -16.26 15.93
CA THR A 53 -40.04 -15.70 17.29
C THR A 53 -38.63 -15.55 17.86
N LYS A 54 -38.50 -14.63 18.82
CA LYS A 54 -37.24 -14.36 19.51
C LYS A 54 -36.80 -15.58 20.32
N GLU A 55 -37.75 -16.22 20.98
CA GLU A 55 -37.56 -17.40 21.82
C GLU A 55 -37.04 -18.59 20.99
N GLU A 56 -37.64 -18.83 19.83
CA GLU A 56 -37.18 -19.86 18.89
C GLU A 56 -35.77 -19.56 18.35
N SER A 57 -35.49 -18.29 18.06
CA SER A 57 -34.13 -17.87 17.66
C SER A 57 -33.10 -18.14 18.75
N LEU A 58 -33.42 -17.88 20.02
CA LEU A 58 -32.52 -18.11 21.15
C LEU A 58 -32.21 -19.60 21.37
N GLN A 59 -33.17 -20.49 21.12
CA GLN A 59 -32.95 -21.94 21.18
C GLN A 59 -32.11 -22.48 20.02
N ASN A 60 -32.06 -21.77 18.89
CA ASN A 60 -31.37 -22.18 17.68
C ASN A 60 -30.05 -21.43 17.44
N ILE A 61 -29.14 -21.52 18.42
CA ILE A 61 -27.82 -20.85 18.39
C ILE A 61 -27.02 -21.29 17.16
N SER A 62 -26.49 -20.32 16.40
CA SER A 62 -25.58 -20.62 15.29
C SER A 62 -24.27 -21.22 15.80
N SER A 63 -23.78 -22.30 15.17
CA SER A 63 -22.55 -23.01 15.57
C SER A 63 -21.27 -22.17 15.58
N ASN A 64 -21.31 -20.97 14.98
CA ASN A 64 -20.16 -20.08 14.84
C ASN A 64 -20.12 -18.95 15.89
N VAL A 65 -21.07 -18.92 16.83
CA VAL A 65 -21.25 -17.84 17.82
C VAL A 65 -21.49 -18.43 19.20
N ASN A 66 -21.05 -17.74 20.27
CA ASN A 66 -21.35 -18.15 21.65
C ASN A 66 -22.72 -17.62 22.10
N GLU A 67 -23.27 -18.18 23.17
CA GLU A 67 -24.61 -17.83 23.69
C GLU A 67 -24.78 -16.33 23.97
N VAL A 68 -23.82 -15.71 24.66
CA VAL A 68 -23.88 -14.28 25.01
C VAL A 68 -23.88 -13.39 23.76
N GLU A 69 -23.04 -13.71 22.78
CA GLU A 69 -22.98 -12.97 21.52
C GLU A 69 -24.25 -13.22 20.68
N TRP A 70 -24.80 -14.43 20.71
CA TRP A 70 -26.04 -14.78 20.01
C TRP A 70 -27.25 -14.05 20.61
N GLU A 71 -27.38 -14.01 21.93
CA GLU A 71 -28.42 -13.27 22.64
C GLU A 71 -28.37 -11.78 22.28
N PHE A 72 -27.18 -11.17 22.33
CA PHE A 72 -26.98 -9.79 21.90
C PHE A 72 -27.41 -9.56 20.44
N LEU A 73 -27.06 -10.48 19.54
CA LEU A 73 -27.42 -10.38 18.12
C LEU A 73 -28.93 -10.49 17.90
N VAL A 74 -29.57 -11.42 18.59
CA VAL A 74 -31.02 -11.60 18.54
C VAL A 74 -31.72 -10.34 19.02
N ASP A 75 -31.27 -9.76 20.12
CA ASP A 75 -31.81 -8.50 20.65
C ASP A 75 -31.57 -7.33 19.71
N TYR A 76 -30.33 -7.18 19.22
CA TYR A 76 -29.94 -6.12 18.29
C TYR A 76 -30.75 -6.15 16.98
N PHE A 77 -30.86 -7.31 16.31
CA PHE A 77 -31.60 -7.42 15.05
C PHE A 77 -33.12 -7.37 15.23
N SER A 78 -33.62 -7.73 16.42
CA SER A 78 -35.04 -7.63 16.73
C SER A 78 -35.47 -6.22 17.16
N SER A 79 -34.52 -5.37 17.56
CA SER A 79 -34.77 -4.01 18.02
C SER A 79 -35.46 -3.15 16.96
N ASP A 80 -36.41 -2.32 17.41
CA ASP A 80 -37.11 -1.38 16.52
C ASP A 80 -36.14 -0.35 15.93
N ASP A 81 -35.16 0.12 16.71
CA ASP A 81 -34.09 1.02 16.23
C ASP A 81 -33.36 0.46 15.01
N PHE A 82 -32.98 -0.83 15.02
CA PHE A 82 -32.34 -1.46 13.87
C PHE A 82 -33.29 -1.56 12.68
N LYS A 83 -34.53 -2.03 12.92
CA LYS A 83 -35.53 -2.21 11.86
C LYS A 83 -35.90 -0.88 11.20
N ASP A 84 -36.09 0.16 12.00
CA ASP A 84 -36.49 1.49 11.52
C ASP A 84 -35.35 2.14 10.75
N LYS A 85 -34.08 2.02 11.19
CA LYS A 85 -32.93 2.44 10.38
C LYS A 85 -32.85 1.73 9.04
N VAL A 86 -33.14 0.42 8.98
CA VAL A 86 -33.16 -0.32 7.72
C VAL A 86 -34.28 0.19 6.82
N LYS A 87 -35.48 0.43 7.36
CA LYS A 87 -36.61 1.00 6.61
C LYS A 87 -36.30 2.40 6.10
N ASP A 88 -35.70 3.27 6.92
CA ASP A 88 -35.35 4.64 6.53
C ASP A 88 -34.38 4.65 5.36
N VAL A 89 -33.34 3.81 5.40
CA VAL A 89 -32.37 3.68 4.32
C VAL A 89 -32.99 3.06 3.06
N ILE A 90 -33.94 2.13 3.20
CA ILE A 90 -34.71 1.60 2.07
C ILE A 90 -35.57 2.72 1.47
N ALA A 91 -36.32 3.46 2.28
CA ALA A 91 -37.20 4.53 1.84
C ALA A 91 -36.44 5.64 1.11
N GLU A 92 -35.24 6.01 1.60
CA GLU A 92 -34.33 6.94 0.92
C GLU A 92 -33.92 6.42 -0.46
N LYS A 93 -33.55 5.13 -0.57
CA LYS A 93 -33.07 4.56 -1.84
C LYS A 93 -34.20 4.28 -2.84
N VAL A 94 -35.42 4.02 -2.37
CA VAL A 94 -36.58 3.66 -3.20
C VAL A 94 -37.23 4.89 -3.85
N GLN A 95 -36.94 6.12 -3.39
CA GLN A 95 -37.48 7.35 -3.99
C GLN A 95 -37.10 7.54 -5.48
N ASP A 96 -36.07 6.85 -5.99
CA ASP A 96 -35.53 7.02 -7.35
C ASP A 96 -35.77 5.81 -8.30
N ILE A 97 -36.65 4.86 -7.95
CA ILE A 97 -36.73 3.56 -8.66
C ILE A 97 -38.13 3.24 -9.17
N GLU A 98 -38.22 2.72 -10.42
CA GLU A 98 -39.46 2.20 -11.01
C GLU A 98 -39.98 0.98 -10.22
N GLU A 99 -41.31 0.90 -10.11
CA GLU A 99 -42.11 0.01 -9.24
C GLU A 99 -41.88 -1.51 -9.47
N ASP A 100 -41.15 -1.89 -10.52
CA ASP A 100 -40.87 -3.27 -10.94
C ASP A 100 -39.43 -3.73 -10.64
N THR A 101 -38.70 -2.98 -9.81
CA THR A 101 -37.30 -3.30 -9.47
C THR A 101 -37.21 -4.33 -8.35
N ASP A 102 -36.32 -5.31 -8.52
CA ASP A 102 -35.96 -6.27 -7.46
C ASP A 102 -35.49 -5.52 -6.20
N MET A 103 -36.25 -5.69 -5.11
CA MET A 103 -36.02 -5.00 -3.84
C MET A 103 -34.92 -5.67 -3.01
N ASP A 104 -34.57 -6.93 -3.29
CA ASP A 104 -33.59 -7.69 -2.50
C ASP A 104 -32.19 -7.04 -2.49
N PRO A 105 -31.63 -6.56 -3.63
CA PRO A 105 -30.40 -5.80 -3.66
C PRO A 105 -30.45 -4.53 -2.79
N ILE A 106 -31.57 -3.81 -2.80
CA ILE A 106 -31.74 -2.55 -2.06
C ILE A 106 -31.80 -2.82 -0.56
N ILE A 107 -32.57 -3.84 -0.16
CA ILE A 107 -32.66 -4.32 1.22
C ILE A 107 -31.28 -4.77 1.72
N ASN A 108 -30.53 -5.51 0.91
CA ASN A 108 -29.18 -5.96 1.27
C ASN A 108 -28.20 -4.77 1.42
N ILE A 109 -28.26 -3.78 0.52
CA ILE A 109 -27.43 -2.57 0.63
C ILE A 109 -27.80 -1.78 1.90
N ALA A 110 -29.09 -1.60 2.18
CA ALA A 110 -29.56 -0.92 3.38
C ALA A 110 -29.12 -1.64 4.65
N PHE A 111 -29.24 -2.97 4.69
CA PHE A 111 -28.73 -3.79 5.78
C PHE A 111 -27.23 -3.58 6.01
N VAL A 112 -26.41 -3.64 4.95
CA VAL A 112 -24.96 -3.43 5.02
C VAL A 112 -24.61 -2.03 5.52
N GLN A 113 -25.40 -1.02 5.14
CA GLN A 113 -25.25 0.36 5.57
C GLN A 113 -25.56 0.54 7.07
N VAL A 114 -26.66 -0.06 7.56
CA VAL A 114 -27.10 0.04 8.97
C VAL A 114 -26.21 -0.75 9.93
N VAL A 115 -25.80 -1.96 9.54
CA VAL A 115 -24.83 -2.77 10.32
C VAL A 115 -23.46 -2.05 10.40
N GLY A 116 -23.19 -1.18 9.43
CA GLY A 116 -22.06 -0.25 9.43
C GLY A 116 -20.71 -0.89 9.14
N GLU A 117 -19.66 -0.11 9.39
CA GLU A 117 -18.26 -0.55 9.32
C GLU A 117 -17.74 -0.80 10.73
N LYS A 118 -17.41 -2.04 11.11
CA LYS A 118 -16.72 -2.29 12.39
C LYS A 118 -15.31 -2.84 12.17
N SER A 119 -14.36 -1.93 12.01
CA SER A 119 -12.92 -2.22 11.96
C SER A 119 -12.27 -2.51 13.34
N LYS A 120 -13.05 -2.63 14.43
CA LYS A 120 -12.52 -3.01 15.76
C LYS A 120 -12.46 -4.53 15.99
N TYR A 121 -12.92 -5.36 15.06
CA TYR A 121 -12.82 -6.83 15.17
C TYR A 121 -11.36 -7.33 15.26
N ILE A 122 -10.41 -6.51 14.81
CA ILE A 122 -8.96 -6.77 14.88
C ILE A 122 -8.36 -6.36 16.24
N LEU A 123 -9.08 -5.57 17.04
CA LEU A 123 -8.60 -5.02 18.33
C LEU A 123 -9.06 -5.86 19.53
N GLY A 124 -8.95 -7.19 19.40
CA GLY A 124 -8.79 -8.07 20.56
C GLY A 124 -9.89 -8.12 21.62
N GLN A 125 -11.16 -7.86 21.30
CA GLN A 125 -12.25 -8.20 22.23
C GLN A 125 -13.47 -8.87 21.57
N ARG A 126 -13.76 -10.06 22.11
CA ARG A 126 -14.92 -10.93 21.92
C ARG A 126 -15.09 -11.57 20.53
N SER A 127 -14.39 -12.69 20.33
CA SER A 127 -15.02 -14.02 20.21
C SER A 127 -13.91 -15.03 19.87
N ARG A 128 -13.65 -16.00 20.76
CA ARG A 128 -12.84 -17.18 20.43
C ARG A 128 -13.67 -18.04 19.49
N ILE A 129 -13.67 -17.71 18.19
CA ILE A 129 -14.30 -18.55 17.17
C ILE A 129 -13.58 -19.89 17.17
N LYS A 130 -14.29 -20.95 17.61
CA LYS A 130 -13.88 -22.33 17.36
C LYS A 130 -13.82 -22.52 15.84
N SER A 131 -12.66 -22.94 15.35
CA SER A 131 -12.26 -22.91 13.95
C SER A 131 -12.89 -24.02 13.10
N ALA A 132 -14.21 -24.05 12.95
CA ALA A 132 -14.93 -25.10 12.21
C ALA A 132 -15.21 -24.80 10.72
N ASN A 133 -14.35 -24.05 10.01
CA ASN A 133 -14.53 -23.84 8.57
C ASN A 133 -13.19 -23.92 7.80
N ARG A 134 -12.80 -25.12 7.38
CA ARG A 134 -11.56 -25.40 6.63
C ARG A 134 -11.57 -24.80 5.22
N ILE A 135 -12.73 -24.70 4.58
CA ILE A 135 -12.84 -24.35 3.14
C ILE A 135 -12.62 -22.85 2.89
N SER A 136 -13.22 -21.97 3.71
CA SER A 136 -13.02 -20.51 3.60
C SER A 136 -11.61 -20.08 4.03
N ARG A 137 -11.00 -20.76 5.01
CA ARG A 137 -9.61 -20.52 5.43
C ARG A 137 -8.63 -20.79 4.29
N ASN A 138 -8.84 -21.85 3.52
CA ASN A 138 -7.95 -22.21 2.40
C ASN A 138 -8.01 -21.17 1.28
N LYS A 139 -9.21 -20.71 0.90
CA LYS A 139 -9.38 -19.68 -0.13
C LYS A 139 -8.75 -18.34 0.27
N ILE A 140 -8.89 -17.95 1.53
CA ILE A 140 -8.26 -16.72 2.06
C ILE A 140 -6.73 -16.88 2.12
N GLN A 141 -6.24 -18.05 2.55
CA GLN A 141 -4.80 -18.33 2.59
C GLN A 141 -4.20 -18.35 1.18
N GLU A 142 -4.93 -18.83 0.18
CA GLU A 142 -4.52 -18.85 -1.22
C GLU A 142 -4.45 -17.45 -1.81
N GLN A 143 -5.46 -16.59 -1.57
CA GLN A 143 -5.42 -15.18 -1.98
C GLN A 143 -4.29 -14.40 -1.30
N LEU A 144 -4.04 -14.66 -0.02
CA LEU A 144 -2.99 -13.98 0.74
C LEU A 144 -1.59 -14.42 0.25
N LYS A 145 -1.42 -15.70 -0.08
CA LYS A 145 -0.19 -16.21 -0.72
C LYS A 145 0.02 -15.64 -2.12
N ALA A 146 -1.05 -15.53 -2.92
CA ALA A 146 -0.97 -14.98 -4.27
C ALA A 146 -0.51 -13.52 -4.25
N HIS A 147 -1.10 -12.68 -3.39
CA HIS A 147 -0.68 -11.29 -3.24
C HIS A 147 0.72 -11.14 -2.65
N GLN A 148 1.11 -11.99 -1.69
CA GLN A 148 2.47 -11.98 -1.17
C GLN A 148 3.49 -12.28 -2.28
N LYS A 149 3.21 -13.29 -3.10
CA LYS A 149 4.06 -13.64 -4.25
C LYS A 149 4.11 -12.51 -5.28
N GLU A 150 2.99 -11.86 -5.58
CA GLU A 150 2.92 -10.72 -6.49
C GLU A 150 3.76 -9.54 -5.98
N ALA A 151 3.68 -9.23 -4.68
CA ALA A 151 4.49 -8.18 -4.06
C ALA A 151 5.99 -8.53 -4.05
N GLU A 152 6.35 -9.79 -3.80
CA GLU A 152 7.74 -10.26 -3.89
C GLU A 152 8.27 -10.15 -5.34
N ASP A 153 7.46 -10.51 -6.34
CA ASP A 153 7.83 -10.39 -7.75
C ASP A 153 7.98 -8.91 -8.17
N GLU A 154 7.13 -8.02 -7.67
CA GLU A 154 7.28 -6.58 -7.89
C GLU A 154 8.54 -6.03 -7.22
N SER A 155 8.85 -6.46 -5.99
CA SER A 155 10.07 -6.10 -5.28
C SER A 155 11.33 -6.53 -6.04
N ARG A 156 11.36 -7.77 -6.56
CA ARG A 156 12.47 -8.26 -7.40
C ARG A 156 12.66 -7.42 -8.67
N LYS A 157 11.56 -6.99 -9.30
CA LYS A 157 11.63 -6.11 -10.48
C LYS A 157 12.21 -4.74 -10.12
N ARG A 158 11.80 -4.16 -8.99
CA ARG A 158 12.34 -2.88 -8.49
C ARG A 158 13.83 -2.98 -8.21
N GLU A 159 14.26 -4.03 -7.52
CA GLU A 159 15.67 -4.30 -7.22
C GLU A 159 16.52 -4.46 -8.49
N SER A 160 15.98 -5.14 -9.52
CA SER A 160 16.66 -5.25 -10.82
C SER A 160 16.82 -3.90 -11.53
N VAL A 161 15.80 -3.04 -11.47
CA VAL A 161 15.87 -1.69 -12.05
C VAL A 161 16.85 -0.82 -11.28
N GLU A 162 16.86 -0.91 -9.95
CA GLU A 162 17.74 -0.15 -9.08
C GLU A 162 19.21 -0.52 -9.29
N SER A 163 19.53 -1.80 -9.41
CA SER A 163 20.88 -2.26 -9.76
C SER A 163 21.35 -1.69 -11.10
N LYS A 164 20.51 -1.71 -12.14
CA LYS A 164 20.84 -1.11 -13.44
C LYS A 164 21.03 0.40 -13.35
N LEU A 165 20.22 1.08 -12.53
CA LEU A 165 20.33 2.53 -12.32
C LEU A 165 21.65 2.88 -11.64
N MET A 166 22.08 2.07 -10.68
CA MET A 166 23.38 2.22 -10.03
C MET A 166 24.53 2.05 -11.02
N ASP A 167 24.48 1.04 -11.90
CA ASP A 167 25.50 0.84 -12.95
C ASP A 167 25.58 2.03 -13.92
N VAL A 168 24.43 2.53 -14.39
CA VAL A 168 24.37 3.71 -15.26
C VAL A 168 24.92 4.96 -14.55
N LYS A 169 24.60 5.13 -13.26
CA LYS A 169 25.11 6.24 -12.45
C LYS A 169 26.63 6.16 -12.30
N ASN A 170 27.19 4.97 -12.10
CA ASN A 170 28.62 4.75 -12.00
C ASN A 170 29.34 5.08 -13.33
N GLN A 171 28.79 4.59 -14.45
CA GLN A 171 29.31 4.90 -15.80
C GLN A 171 29.29 6.40 -16.08
N LEU A 172 28.20 7.09 -15.71
CA LEU A 172 28.09 8.53 -15.89
C LEU A 172 29.17 9.29 -15.10
N GLU A 173 29.47 8.84 -13.88
CA GLU A 173 30.48 9.47 -13.02
C GLU A 173 31.90 9.20 -13.53
N GLU A 174 32.16 8.01 -14.09
CA GLU A 174 33.41 7.71 -14.77
C GLU A 174 33.61 8.56 -16.02
N GLU A 175 32.58 8.72 -16.85
CA GLU A 175 32.61 9.58 -18.02
C GLU A 175 32.83 11.06 -17.67
N ARG A 176 32.30 11.52 -16.54
CA ARG A 176 32.59 12.87 -16.02
C ARG A 176 34.07 13.02 -15.66
N ARG A 177 34.65 12.03 -14.97
CA ARG A 177 36.09 12.02 -14.68
C ARG A 177 36.93 12.00 -15.96
N ASN A 178 36.56 11.19 -16.95
CA ASN A 178 37.27 11.11 -18.23
C ASN A 178 37.25 12.46 -18.97
N ARG A 179 36.11 13.15 -18.99
CA ARG A 179 36.00 14.49 -19.58
C ARG A 179 36.89 15.51 -18.87
N GLU A 180 36.98 15.46 -17.55
CA GLU A 180 37.84 16.38 -16.80
C GLU A 180 39.32 16.12 -17.13
N VAL A 181 39.74 14.86 -17.16
CA VAL A 181 41.10 14.47 -17.57
C VAL A 181 41.43 14.96 -18.99
N MET A 182 40.52 14.74 -19.95
CA MET A 182 40.71 15.20 -21.32
C MET A 182 40.82 16.74 -21.41
N LYS A 183 40.02 17.46 -20.61
CA LYS A 183 40.08 18.92 -20.56
C LYS A 183 41.42 19.41 -19.99
N VAL A 184 41.94 18.76 -18.96
CA VAL A 184 43.27 19.07 -18.39
C VAL A 184 44.37 18.84 -19.42
N HIS A 185 44.36 17.70 -20.13
CA HIS A 185 45.33 17.43 -21.20
C HIS A 185 45.27 18.46 -22.32
N LEU A 186 44.06 18.82 -22.78
CA LEU A 186 43.90 19.82 -23.84
C LEU A 186 44.46 21.19 -23.42
N VAL A 187 44.21 21.62 -22.17
CA VAL A 187 44.76 22.88 -21.64
C VAL A 187 46.28 22.82 -21.54
N HIS A 188 46.84 21.68 -21.12
CA HIS A 188 48.28 21.47 -21.06
C HIS A 188 48.93 21.56 -22.45
N ASP A 189 48.37 20.85 -23.44
CA ASP A 189 48.87 20.85 -24.81
C ASP A 189 48.77 22.25 -25.45
N GLN A 190 47.66 22.96 -25.22
CA GLN A 190 47.51 24.34 -25.66
C GLN A 190 48.56 25.27 -25.03
N LYS A 191 48.91 25.05 -23.75
CA LYS A 191 49.95 25.82 -23.08
C LYS A 191 51.33 25.55 -23.68
N MET A 192 51.68 24.28 -23.87
CA MET A 192 52.94 23.86 -24.50
C MET A 192 53.11 24.47 -25.89
N LEU A 193 52.06 24.43 -26.73
CA LEU A 193 52.10 25.04 -28.06
C LEU A 193 52.30 26.55 -28.01
N LYS A 194 51.63 27.25 -27.08
CA LYS A 194 51.84 28.70 -26.88
C LYS A 194 53.28 29.01 -26.48
N GLU A 195 53.87 28.23 -25.59
CA GLU A 195 55.26 28.39 -25.17
C GLU A 195 56.25 28.16 -26.32
N ILE A 196 56.06 27.11 -27.13
CA ILE A 196 56.88 26.83 -28.33
C ILE A 196 56.78 27.99 -29.34
N ILE A 197 55.57 28.48 -29.61
CA ILE A 197 55.35 29.60 -30.53
C ILE A 197 56.05 30.87 -30.01
N MET A 198 55.91 31.19 -28.72
CA MET A 198 56.58 32.34 -28.12
C MET A 198 58.10 32.25 -28.21
N ALA A 199 58.68 31.08 -27.96
CA ALA A 199 60.13 30.86 -28.11
C ALA A 199 60.58 31.09 -29.56
N LEU A 200 59.86 30.55 -30.55
CA LEU A 200 60.18 30.74 -31.97
C LEU A 200 60.08 32.21 -32.39
N VAL A 201 59.01 32.91 -32.00
CA VAL A 201 58.86 34.35 -32.26
C VAL A 201 60.01 35.14 -31.65
N SER A 202 60.40 34.82 -30.42
CA SER A 202 61.53 35.48 -29.74
C SER A 202 62.85 35.25 -30.48
N HIS A 203 63.11 34.03 -30.96
CA HIS A 203 64.29 33.72 -31.79
C HIS A 203 64.28 34.44 -33.15
N MET A 204 63.12 34.60 -33.77
CA MET A 204 62.99 35.34 -35.04
C MET A 204 63.19 36.84 -34.85
N GLN A 205 62.71 37.41 -33.74
CA GLN A 205 62.90 38.82 -33.41
C GLN A 205 64.36 39.12 -33.04
N SER A 206 65.02 38.25 -32.29
CA SER A 206 66.45 38.41 -31.97
C SER A 206 67.36 38.24 -33.19
N SER A 207 67.00 37.40 -34.16
CA SER A 207 67.76 37.24 -35.41
C SER A 207 67.60 38.42 -36.38
N LYS A 208 66.51 39.20 -36.30
CA LYS A 208 66.30 40.42 -37.12
C LYS A 208 67.09 41.64 -36.64
N VAL A 209 67.69 41.58 -35.46
CA VAL A 209 68.52 42.67 -34.88
C VAL A 209 69.99 42.54 -35.30
N PHE A 210 70.38 41.45 -35.99
CA PHE A 210 71.76 41.16 -36.41
C PHE A 210 72.00 41.22 -37.94
N VAL A 211 71.21 42.02 -38.69
CA VAL A 211 71.49 42.36 -40.10
C VAL A 211 71.73 43.85 -40.24
#